data_AF-A0AAX2CLN9-F1
#
_entry.id   AF-A0AAX2CLN9-F1
#
_cell.length_a   1.000
_cell.length_b   1.000
_cell.length_c   1.000
_cell.angle_alpha   90.00
_cell.angle_beta   90.00
_cell.angle_gamma   90.00
#
_symmetry.space_group_name_H-M   'P 1'
#
loop_
_entity.id
_entity.type
_entity.pdbx_description
1 polymer ?
#
loop_
_entity_poly.entity_id
_entity_poly.type
_entity_poly.pdbx_seq_one_letter_code
_entity_poly.pdbx_strand_id
1 'polypeptide(L)'
;MSKIYNLDQLTDSVELLEKTPPRFITWLLGVLFLTLLGFIIWAYVGKVDIVSKGTAIVQGKSDMSTIRTQIVGVIENISVHSGDEVKKGDILIQLKNQELLDKQNQFKQIVKQLEKQKEMLEQLRNSIQSHRLSFNDSVDEKIREEYKAYEQNYQSLQNEKENEIQEIVNNKISDEQDEFLQGLIVEKENIQREIKSVKKQKDKEHMLDEQKQALDDKIESLESQQTSIDKRINQRKITLESERKKLETIKEGKQEKKKDSLNQYIQNTIVSVNHRIQSVEQEIFVKKQELDGLRNQSQMTVVKAQKEGIVQFSSILQPGDLINAGQELVSIIPKENEKK
;
A
#
# COMPACT_ATOMS: atom_id res chain seq x y z
N MET A 1 -115.08 -29.68 85.88
CA MET A 1 -114.21 -30.85 86.14
C MET A 1 -112.84 -30.33 86.48
N SER A 2 -112.44 -30.46 87.73
CA SER A 2 -111.15 -30.05 88.27
C SER A 2 -110.02 -30.91 87.68
N LYS A 3 -109.10 -30.27 86.96
CA LYS A 3 -107.79 -30.87 86.65
C LYS A 3 -106.83 -30.47 87.77
N ILE A 4 -106.37 -31.46 88.51
CA ILE A 4 -105.34 -31.33 89.55
C ILE A 4 -104.00 -31.27 88.80
N TYR A 5 -103.29 -30.15 88.91
CA TYR A 5 -101.98 -29.95 88.31
C TYR A 5 -100.89 -30.26 89.35
N ASN A 6 -99.87 -31.01 88.95
CA ASN A 6 -98.68 -31.28 89.76
C ASN A 6 -97.71 -30.10 89.71
N LEU A 7 -96.97 -29.85 90.80
CA LEU A 7 -96.15 -28.64 91.01
C LEU A 7 -95.03 -28.44 89.95
N ASP A 8 -94.67 -29.48 89.20
CA ASP A 8 -93.67 -29.45 88.12
C ASP A 8 -94.19 -28.87 86.78
N GLN A 9 -95.49 -28.56 86.67
CA GLN A 9 -96.10 -28.02 85.45
C GLN A 9 -96.38 -26.51 85.48
N LEU A 10 -96.02 -25.82 86.56
CA LEU A 10 -96.03 -24.35 86.66
C LEU A 10 -94.69 -23.77 86.18
N THR A 11 -94.21 -24.25 85.03
CA THR A 11 -93.08 -23.64 84.35
C THR A 11 -93.63 -22.52 83.47
N ASP A 12 -93.33 -21.27 83.86
CA ASP A 12 -93.64 -19.97 83.24
C ASP A 12 -93.43 -19.90 81.71
N SER A 13 -92.76 -20.90 81.15
CA SER A 13 -92.48 -21.05 79.72
C SER A 13 -93.71 -21.32 78.85
N VAL A 14 -94.80 -21.90 79.36
CA VAL A 14 -95.96 -22.28 78.51
C VAL A 14 -96.92 -21.11 78.26
N GLU A 15 -97.03 -20.16 79.19
CA GLU A 15 -97.90 -18.97 79.04
C GLU A 15 -97.30 -17.93 78.07
N LEU A 16 -95.98 -17.92 77.90
CA LEU A 16 -95.29 -17.04 76.95
C LEU A 16 -95.40 -17.51 75.49
N LEU A 17 -95.57 -18.82 75.26
CA LEU A 17 -95.52 -19.44 73.93
C LEU A 17 -96.85 -19.36 73.16
N GLU A 18 -97.99 -19.23 73.84
CA GLU A 18 -99.32 -19.07 73.20
C GLU A 18 -99.73 -17.61 72.96
N LYS A 19 -98.93 -16.63 73.38
CA LYS A 19 -99.23 -15.21 73.18
C LYS A 19 -98.97 -14.82 71.72
N THR A 20 -100.04 -14.51 70.98
CA THR A 20 -99.91 -13.95 69.62
C THR A 20 -98.97 -12.74 69.65
N PRO A 21 -97.99 -12.65 68.73
CA PRO A 21 -96.99 -11.60 68.80
C PRO A 21 -97.68 -10.23 68.73
N PRO A 22 -97.38 -9.29 69.65
CA PRO A 22 -97.97 -7.96 69.63
C PRO A 22 -97.64 -7.24 68.33
N ARG A 23 -98.57 -6.41 67.83
CA ARG A 23 -98.45 -5.66 66.55
C ARG A 23 -97.15 -4.86 66.39
N PHE A 24 -96.44 -4.57 67.48
CA PHE A 24 -95.13 -3.94 67.47
C PHE A 24 -94.02 -4.82 66.86
N ILE A 25 -94.04 -6.14 67.06
CA ILE A 25 -93.02 -7.06 66.52
C ILE A 25 -93.18 -7.24 65.01
N THR A 26 -94.41 -7.32 64.52
CA THR A 26 -94.67 -7.37 63.07
C THR A 26 -94.31 -6.03 62.40
N TRP A 27 -94.54 -4.90 63.07
CA TRP A 27 -94.09 -3.58 62.62
C TRP A 27 -92.55 -3.48 62.60
N LEU A 28 -91.87 -3.94 63.65
CA LEU A 28 -90.41 -3.95 63.75
C LEU A 28 -89.76 -4.82 62.65
N LEU A 29 -90.33 -5.99 62.39
CA LEU A 29 -89.85 -6.89 61.33
C LEU A 29 -90.08 -6.29 59.93
N GLY A 30 -91.20 -5.58 59.72
CA GLY A 30 -91.47 -4.84 58.48
C GLY A 30 -90.50 -3.68 58.25
N VAL A 31 -90.18 -2.90 59.30
CA VAL A 31 -89.19 -1.81 59.24
C VAL A 31 -87.80 -2.37 58.92
N LEU A 32 -87.40 -3.47 59.58
CA LEU A 32 -86.13 -4.15 59.30
C LEU A 32 -86.02 -4.55 57.82
N PHE A 33 -87.08 -5.18 57.28
CA PHE A 33 -87.11 -5.60 55.88
C PHE A 33 -87.05 -4.41 54.92
N LEU A 34 -87.73 -3.31 55.24
CA LEU A 34 -87.70 -2.09 54.44
C LEU A 34 -86.31 -1.42 54.44
N THR A 35 -85.61 -1.40 55.58
CA THR A 35 -84.25 -0.86 55.66
C THR A 35 -83.25 -1.70 54.86
N LEU A 36 -83.41 -3.03 54.89
CA LEU A 36 -82.57 -3.95 54.11
C LEU A 36 -82.78 -3.75 52.60
N LEU A 37 -84.03 -3.62 52.16
CA LEU A 37 -84.35 -3.31 50.76
C LEU A 37 -83.80 -1.96 50.33
N GLY A 38 -83.92 -0.93 51.19
CA GLY A 38 -83.35 0.40 50.93
C GLY A 38 -81.83 0.37 50.76
N PHE A 39 -81.12 -0.42 51.58
CA PHE A 39 -79.68 -0.60 51.48
C PHE A 39 -79.27 -1.28 50.16
N ILE A 40 -80.00 -2.31 49.74
CA ILE A 40 -79.73 -3.01 48.47
C ILE A 40 -79.92 -2.07 47.27
N ILE A 41 -80.99 -1.27 47.27
CA ILE A 41 -81.26 -0.28 46.21
C ILE A 41 -80.17 0.79 46.18
N TRP A 42 -79.73 1.28 47.34
CA TRP A 42 -78.66 2.27 47.43
C TRP A 42 -77.32 1.71 46.94
N ALA A 43 -76.98 0.47 47.29
CA ALA A 43 -75.77 -0.20 46.83
C ALA A 43 -75.77 -0.44 45.30
N TYR A 44 -76.93 -0.69 44.69
CA TYR A 44 -77.03 -0.86 43.24
C TYR A 44 -76.86 0.47 42.46
N VAL A 45 -77.38 1.57 43.01
CA VAL A 45 -77.30 2.89 42.36
C VAL A 45 -75.98 3.62 42.66
N GLY A 46 -75.34 3.29 43.79
CA GLY A 46 -74.09 3.91 44.24
C GLY A 46 -72.92 3.61 43.30
N LYS A 47 -72.55 4.58 42.46
CA LYS A 47 -71.28 4.55 41.74
C LYS A 47 -70.16 5.05 42.67
N VAL A 48 -69.20 4.18 42.98
CA VAL A 48 -68.01 4.56 43.74
C VAL A 48 -66.98 5.10 42.76
N ASP A 49 -66.73 6.41 42.82
CA ASP A 49 -65.67 7.05 42.03
C ASP A 49 -64.31 6.69 42.63
N ILE A 50 -63.56 5.83 41.93
CA ILE A 50 -62.18 5.49 42.27
C ILE A 50 -61.26 6.52 41.59
N VAL A 51 -60.78 7.48 42.37
CA VAL A 51 -59.75 8.42 41.90
C VAL A 51 -58.37 7.86 42.21
N SER A 52 -57.72 7.32 41.18
CA SER A 52 -56.30 6.95 41.21
C SER A 52 -55.44 8.18 40.94
N LYS A 53 -54.65 8.60 41.93
CA LYS A 53 -53.65 9.67 41.75
C LYS A 53 -52.45 9.10 40.97
N GLY A 54 -52.55 9.05 39.65
CA GLY A 54 -51.42 8.77 38.78
C GLY A 54 -50.50 10.00 38.68
N THR A 55 -49.24 9.89 39.11
CA THR A 55 -48.23 10.90 38.82
C THR A 55 -47.90 10.86 37.34
N ALA A 56 -48.57 11.67 36.52
CA ALA A 56 -48.19 11.87 35.13
C ALA A 56 -46.95 12.78 35.09
N ILE A 57 -45.78 12.20 34.82
CA ILE A 57 -44.59 12.98 34.47
C ILE A 57 -44.76 13.39 33.01
N VAL A 58 -45.00 14.68 32.77
CA VAL A 58 -45.02 15.24 31.42
C VAL A 58 -43.57 15.33 30.95
N GLN A 59 -43.03 14.24 30.40
CA GLN A 59 -41.79 14.31 29.66
C GLN A 59 -42.11 14.86 28.27
N GLY A 60 -41.84 16.15 28.07
CA GLY A 60 -41.96 16.78 26.77
C GLY A 60 -41.18 15.95 25.74
N LYS A 61 -41.84 15.64 24.62
CA LYS A 61 -41.23 14.91 23.50
C LYS A 61 -40.34 15.88 22.72
N SER A 62 -39.35 16.48 23.36
CA SER A 62 -38.34 17.28 22.68
C SER A 62 -37.33 16.31 22.07
N ASP A 63 -37.24 16.30 20.74
CA ASP A 63 -36.18 15.61 20.00
C ASP A 63 -34.84 16.33 20.25
N MET A 64 -34.34 16.27 21.48
CA MET A 64 -33.11 16.93 21.90
C MET A 64 -31.92 16.21 21.28
N SER A 65 -31.11 16.94 20.52
CA SER A 65 -29.89 16.41 19.91
C SER A 65 -28.72 16.70 20.83
N THR A 66 -28.25 15.68 21.56
CA THR A 66 -27.05 15.80 22.41
C THR A 66 -25.80 15.54 21.58
N ILE A 67 -24.89 16.51 21.60
CA ILE A 67 -23.59 16.45 20.96
C ILE A 67 -22.56 16.05 22.02
N ARG A 68 -21.91 14.91 21.78
CA ARG A 68 -20.81 14.40 22.58
C ARG A 68 -19.50 14.61 21.84
N THR A 69 -18.43 14.92 22.56
CA THR A 69 -17.12 14.95 21.92
C THR A 69 -16.67 13.54 21.54
N GLN A 70 -16.02 13.40 20.38
CA GLN A 70 -15.44 12.14 19.92
C GLN A 70 -13.96 12.02 20.27
N ILE A 71 -13.33 13.13 20.66
CA ILE A 71 -11.89 13.21 20.90
C ILE A 71 -11.60 13.92 22.24
N VAL A 72 -10.44 13.61 22.80
CA VAL A 72 -9.91 14.35 23.95
C VAL A 72 -9.33 15.68 23.46
N GLY A 73 -9.52 16.76 24.21
CA GLY A 73 -8.95 18.06 23.88
C GLY A 73 -9.21 19.10 24.95
N VAL A 74 -8.49 20.21 24.86
CA VAL A 74 -8.67 21.39 25.71
C VAL A 74 -9.56 22.38 24.97
N ILE A 75 -10.52 23.00 25.66
CA ILE A 75 -11.35 24.04 25.05
C ILE A 75 -10.49 25.26 24.69
N GLU A 76 -10.41 25.59 23.41
CA GLU A 76 -9.70 26.77 22.91
C GLU A 76 -10.63 27.97 22.83
N ASN A 77 -11.82 27.78 22.25
CA ASN A 77 -12.80 28.84 22.10
C ASN A 77 -14.22 28.27 22.19
N ILE A 78 -15.12 29.07 22.76
CA ILE A 78 -16.56 28.80 22.84
C ILE A 78 -17.25 29.94 22.09
N SER A 79 -17.96 29.62 21.01
CA SER A 79 -18.53 30.63 20.12
C SER A 79 -19.99 30.98 20.43
N VAL A 80 -20.62 30.25 21.35
CA VAL A 80 -22.04 30.37 21.69
C VAL A 80 -22.25 30.19 23.20
N HIS A 81 -23.32 30.76 23.73
CA HIS A 81 -23.72 30.63 25.14
C HIS A 81 -25.05 29.86 25.25
N SER A 82 -25.33 29.33 26.45
CA SER A 82 -26.64 28.71 26.72
C SER A 82 -27.76 29.72 26.48
N GLY A 83 -28.73 29.36 25.64
CA GLY A 83 -29.84 30.22 25.23
C GLY A 83 -29.69 30.82 23.82
N ASP A 84 -28.51 30.73 23.21
CA ASP A 84 -28.28 31.23 21.86
C ASP A 84 -28.97 30.35 20.80
N GLU A 85 -29.47 31.00 19.74
CA GLU A 85 -30.03 30.32 18.57
C GLU A 85 -28.94 30.03 17.55
N VAL A 86 -28.88 28.77 17.10
CA VAL A 86 -27.89 28.30 16.13
C VAL A 86 -28.56 27.63 14.94
N LYS A 87 -27.91 27.70 13.79
CA LYS A 87 -28.27 26.96 12.58
C LYS A 87 -27.41 25.72 12.44
N LYS A 88 -27.89 24.77 11.64
CA LYS A 88 -27.12 23.57 11.30
C LYS A 88 -25.79 23.96 10.65
N GLY A 89 -24.69 23.48 11.22
CA GLY A 89 -23.33 23.72 10.75
C GLY A 89 -22.57 24.82 11.50
N ASP A 90 -23.25 25.59 12.34
CA ASP A 90 -22.61 26.64 13.15
C ASP A 90 -21.61 26.03 14.13
N ILE A 91 -20.48 26.71 14.32
CA ILE A 91 -19.42 26.28 15.24
C ILE A 91 -19.85 26.64 16.66
N LEU A 92 -19.83 25.66 17.56
CA LEU A 92 -20.22 25.81 18.96
C LEU A 92 -18.99 25.91 19.86
N ILE A 93 -18.10 24.92 19.74
CA ILE A 93 -16.91 24.77 20.56
C ILE A 93 -15.76 24.36 19.66
N GLN A 94 -14.61 25.01 19.83
CA GLN A 94 -13.35 24.59 19.23
C GLN A 94 -12.46 23.99 20.30
N LEU A 95 -12.11 22.73 20.12
CA LEU A 95 -11.14 22.02 20.93
C LEU A 95 -9.76 22.13 20.28
N LYS A 96 -8.73 22.19 21.11
CA LYS A 96 -7.33 22.06 20.72
C LYS A 96 -6.77 20.79 21.32
N ASN A 97 -6.20 19.95 20.46
CA ASN A 97 -5.44 18.78 20.88
C ASN A 97 -4.00 18.95 20.40
N GLN A 98 -3.10 19.29 21.34
CA GLN A 98 -1.69 19.53 21.03
C GLN A 98 -1.00 18.25 20.53
N GLU A 99 -1.28 17.10 21.14
CA GLU A 99 -0.71 15.81 20.74
C GLU A 99 -1.06 15.46 19.28
N LEU A 100 -2.30 15.74 18.87
CA LEU A 100 -2.76 15.53 17.50
C LEU A 100 -2.03 16.44 16.51
N LEU A 101 -1.84 17.71 16.85
CA LEU A 101 -1.09 18.67 16.03
C LEU A 101 0.38 18.26 15.89
N ASP A 102 1.00 17.84 17.00
CA ASP A 102 2.41 17.40 17.01
C ASP A 102 2.59 16.14 16.15
N LYS A 103 1.70 15.15 16.28
CA LYS A 103 1.70 13.95 15.42
C LYS A 103 1.52 14.29 13.93
N GLN A 104 0.60 15.19 13.60
CA GLN A 104 0.43 15.64 12.21
C GLN A 104 1.69 16.30 11.66
N ASN A 105 2.34 17.17 12.45
CA ASN A 105 3.57 17.84 12.03
C ASN A 105 4.73 16.85 11.87
N GLN A 106 4.86 15.88 12.79
CA GLN A 106 5.84 14.80 12.69
C GLN A 106 5.64 13.99 11.40
N PHE A 107 4.41 13.56 11.09
CA PHE A 107 4.14 12.77 9.88
C PHE A 107 4.37 13.59 8.61
N LYS A 108 4.02 14.88 8.59
CA LYS A 108 4.36 15.77 7.47
C LYS A 108 5.87 15.84 7.22
N GLN A 109 6.66 15.94 8.29
CA GLN A 109 8.13 15.95 8.18
C GLN A 109 8.67 14.63 7.65
N ILE A 110 8.16 13.50 8.16
CA ILE A 110 8.54 12.17 7.68
C ILE A 110 8.21 12.01 6.19
N VAL A 111 6.99 12.37 5.77
CA VAL A 111 6.58 12.32 4.36
C VAL A 111 7.51 13.16 3.49
N LYS A 112 7.84 14.39 3.91
CA LYS A 112 8.77 15.26 3.18
C LYS A 112 10.16 14.66 3.06
N GLN A 113 10.66 14.01 4.11
CA GLN A 113 11.96 13.33 4.08
C GLN A 113 11.94 12.13 3.14
N LEU A 114 10.90 11.31 3.17
CA LEU A 114 10.72 10.18 2.26
C LEU A 114 10.58 10.64 0.79
N GLU A 115 9.85 11.72 0.53
CA GLU A 115 9.75 12.32 -0.81
C GLU A 115 11.12 12.79 -1.33
N LYS A 116 11.92 13.44 -0.48
CA LYS A 116 13.31 13.80 -0.84
C LYS A 116 14.15 12.55 -1.11
N GLN A 117 14.00 11.50 -0.30
CA GLN A 117 14.71 10.23 -0.50
C GLN A 117 14.34 9.58 -1.84
N LYS A 118 13.04 9.56 -2.18
CA LYS A 118 12.56 9.09 -3.48
C LYS A 118 13.18 9.88 -4.63
N GLU A 119 13.18 11.20 -4.55
CA GLU A 119 13.76 12.07 -5.60
C GLU A 119 15.25 11.75 -5.82
N MET A 120 16.01 11.55 -4.75
CA MET A 120 17.43 11.18 -4.84
C MET A 120 17.63 9.80 -5.51
N LEU A 121 16.78 8.82 -5.21
CA LEU A 121 16.81 7.51 -5.86
C LEU A 121 16.43 7.59 -7.35
N GLU A 122 15.48 8.46 -7.71
CA GLU A 122 15.11 8.70 -9.11
C GLU A 122 16.27 9.35 -9.89
N GLN A 123 16.98 10.30 -9.28
CA GLN A 123 18.19 10.89 -9.88
C GLN A 123 19.30 9.85 -10.05
N LEU A 124 19.48 8.94 -9.08
CA LEU A 124 20.42 7.82 -9.19
C LEU A 124 20.06 6.90 -10.36
N ARG A 125 18.79 6.49 -10.45
CA ARG A 125 18.27 5.66 -11.55
C ARG A 125 18.51 6.32 -12.91
N ASN A 126 18.19 7.61 -13.03
CA ASN A 126 18.35 8.35 -14.29
C ASN A 126 19.84 8.52 -14.65
N SER A 127 20.71 8.71 -13.66
CA SER A 127 22.16 8.78 -13.89
C SER A 127 22.71 7.45 -14.40
N ILE A 128 22.27 6.32 -13.83
CA ILE A 128 22.62 4.96 -14.29
C ILE A 128 22.11 4.74 -15.72
N GLN A 129 20.86 5.09 -16.00
CA GLN A 129 20.27 4.90 -17.33
C GLN A 129 20.96 5.73 -18.42
N SER A 130 21.30 6.98 -18.11
CA SER A 130 21.97 7.91 -19.04
C SER A 130 23.49 7.76 -19.09
N HIS A 131 24.08 6.94 -18.21
CA HIS A 131 25.54 6.80 -18.04
C HIS A 131 26.25 8.14 -17.80
N ARG A 132 25.56 9.09 -17.15
CA ARG A 132 26.07 10.43 -16.88
C ARG A 132 25.66 10.85 -15.49
N LEU A 133 26.55 11.57 -14.83
CA LEU A 133 26.26 12.16 -13.53
C LEU A 133 25.17 13.23 -13.72
N SER A 134 23.96 12.95 -13.25
CA SER A 134 22.81 13.87 -13.29
C SER A 134 22.30 14.07 -11.86
N PHE A 135 23.15 14.65 -11.03
CA PHE A 135 22.82 15.00 -9.65
C PHE A 135 22.73 16.52 -9.49
N ASN A 136 21.72 16.96 -8.75
CA ASN A 136 21.69 18.32 -8.24
C ASN A 136 22.61 18.44 -7.02
N ASP A 137 23.02 19.67 -6.66
CA ASP A 137 23.89 19.92 -5.49
C ASP A 137 23.28 19.50 -4.14
N SER A 138 21.97 19.23 -4.10
CA SER A 138 21.20 18.84 -2.92
C SER A 138 21.21 17.33 -2.61
N VAL A 139 21.86 16.51 -3.45
CA VAL A 139 21.95 15.05 -3.29
C VAL A 139 22.89 14.68 -2.16
N ASP A 140 22.45 13.75 -1.32
CA ASP A 140 23.23 13.22 -0.20
C ASP A 140 24.51 12.51 -0.69
N GLU A 141 25.62 12.65 0.05
CA GLU A 141 26.93 12.10 -0.36
C GLU A 141 26.85 10.58 -0.54
N LYS A 142 26.02 9.90 0.26
CA LYS A 142 25.81 8.45 0.15
C LYS A 142 25.35 8.01 -1.24
N ILE A 143 24.44 8.77 -1.88
CA ILE A 143 23.94 8.44 -3.22
C ILE A 143 25.02 8.72 -4.28
N ARG A 144 25.84 9.75 -4.05
CA ARG A 144 26.98 10.07 -4.91
C ARG A 144 28.05 8.99 -4.83
N GLU A 145 28.37 8.50 -3.64
CA GLU A 145 29.27 7.37 -3.41
C GLU A 145 28.74 6.09 -4.04
N GLU A 146 27.44 5.82 -3.91
CA GLU A 146 26.79 4.67 -4.53
C GLU A 146 26.94 4.70 -6.06
N TYR A 147 26.72 5.85 -6.70
CA TYR A 147 26.94 5.99 -8.14
C TYR A 147 28.41 5.83 -8.55
N LYS A 148 29.35 6.39 -7.78
CA LYS A 148 30.79 6.22 -8.03
C LYS A 148 31.18 4.73 -7.98
N ALA A 149 30.67 3.99 -7.01
CA ALA A 149 30.91 2.56 -6.90
C ALA A 149 30.33 1.78 -8.09
N TYR A 150 29.11 2.14 -8.52
CA TYR A 150 28.51 1.60 -9.74
C TYR A 150 29.39 1.84 -10.98
N GLU A 151 29.88 3.07 -11.17
CA GLU A 151 30.71 3.46 -12.31
C GLU A 151 32.05 2.70 -12.33
N GLN A 152 32.71 2.58 -11.18
CA GLN A 152 33.96 1.82 -11.04
C GLN A 152 33.78 0.33 -11.40
N ASN A 153 32.71 -0.27 -10.90
CA ASN A 153 32.37 -1.67 -11.22
C ASN A 153 32.00 -1.84 -12.69
N TYR A 154 31.27 -0.89 -13.28
CA TYR A 154 30.94 -0.87 -14.71
C TYR A 154 32.22 -0.83 -15.57
N GLN A 155 33.15 0.07 -15.25
CA GLN A 155 34.43 0.18 -15.95
C GLN A 155 35.28 -1.09 -15.80
N SER A 156 35.29 -1.69 -14.62
CA SER A 156 36.01 -2.93 -14.37
C SER A 156 35.46 -4.09 -15.19
N LEU A 157 34.13 -4.25 -15.24
CA LEU A 157 33.47 -5.23 -16.10
C LEU A 157 33.75 -4.97 -17.59
N GLN A 158 33.71 -3.71 -18.02
CA GLN A 158 34.04 -3.32 -19.40
C GLN A 158 35.47 -3.70 -19.76
N ASN A 159 36.43 -3.44 -18.87
CA ASN A 159 37.84 -3.75 -19.07
C ASN A 159 38.10 -5.27 -19.08
N GLU A 160 37.45 -6.03 -18.19
CA GLU A 160 37.51 -7.50 -18.18
C GLU A 160 37.08 -8.06 -19.54
N LYS A 161 35.91 -7.62 -20.05
CA LYS A 161 35.41 -8.09 -21.35
C LYS A 161 36.24 -7.61 -22.53
N GLU A 162 36.85 -6.43 -22.44
CA GLU A 162 37.78 -5.95 -23.46
C GLU A 162 39.05 -6.81 -23.48
N ASN A 163 39.62 -7.13 -22.32
CA ASN A 163 40.80 -7.99 -22.22
C ASN A 163 40.54 -9.39 -22.80
N GLU A 164 39.38 -10.00 -22.52
CA GLU A 164 38.98 -11.27 -23.16
C GLU A 164 38.97 -11.19 -24.70
N ILE A 165 38.56 -10.05 -25.26
CA ILE A 165 38.56 -9.83 -26.72
C ILE A 165 39.98 -9.61 -27.23
N GLN A 166 40.80 -8.86 -26.51
CA GLN A 166 42.20 -8.62 -26.87
C GLN A 166 43.03 -9.90 -26.88
N GLU A 167 42.79 -10.84 -25.97
CA GLU A 167 43.42 -12.17 -26.01
C GLU A 167 43.13 -12.92 -27.31
N ILE A 168 41.90 -12.84 -27.82
CA ILE A 168 41.51 -13.45 -29.11
C ILE A 168 42.21 -12.76 -30.27
N VAL A 169 42.31 -11.42 -30.22
CA VAL A 169 42.99 -10.62 -31.26
C VAL A 169 44.49 -10.92 -31.29
N ASN A 170 45.13 -11.04 -30.12
CA ASN A 170 46.55 -11.36 -30.03
C ASN A 170 46.87 -12.78 -30.51
N ASN A 171 45.92 -13.71 -30.39
CA ASN A 171 46.04 -15.06 -30.93
C ASN A 171 45.80 -15.15 -32.46
N LYS A 172 45.57 -14.03 -33.15
CA LYS A 172 45.32 -14.01 -34.59
C LYS A 172 46.62 -14.26 -35.36
N ILE A 173 46.67 -15.38 -36.09
CA ILE A 173 47.79 -15.76 -36.95
C ILE A 173 47.79 -14.91 -38.23
N SER A 174 48.80 -14.04 -38.38
CA SER A 174 49.09 -13.33 -39.63
C SER A 174 49.76 -14.25 -40.66
N ASP A 175 49.60 -13.99 -41.96
CA ASP A 175 50.28 -14.75 -43.03
C ASP A 175 51.79 -14.59 -42.95
N GLU A 176 52.24 -13.46 -42.40
CA GLU A 176 53.64 -13.17 -42.11
C GLU A 176 54.18 -13.96 -40.92
N GLN A 177 53.31 -14.42 -40.03
CA GLN A 177 53.68 -15.16 -38.83
C GLN A 177 53.57 -16.69 -39.01
N ASP A 178 53.01 -17.17 -40.13
CA ASP A 178 52.90 -18.61 -40.41
C ASP A 178 54.22 -19.15 -40.99
N GLU A 179 55.06 -19.75 -40.12
CA GLU A 179 56.36 -20.31 -40.50
C GLU A 179 56.27 -21.33 -41.64
N PHE A 180 55.20 -22.12 -41.68
CA PHE A 180 54.99 -23.14 -42.73
C PHE A 180 54.73 -22.50 -44.10
N LEU A 181 53.84 -21.50 -44.18
CA LEU A 181 53.60 -20.75 -45.41
C LEU A 181 54.87 -20.03 -45.89
N GLN A 182 55.61 -19.41 -44.98
CA GLN A 182 56.88 -18.75 -45.32
C GLN A 182 57.91 -19.75 -45.86
N GLY A 183 58.03 -20.94 -45.24
CA GLY A 183 58.89 -22.02 -45.72
C GLY A 183 58.55 -22.45 -47.15
N LEU A 184 57.26 -22.61 -47.47
CA LEU A 184 56.81 -22.95 -48.83
C LEU A 184 57.08 -21.85 -49.85
N ILE A 185 56.96 -20.57 -49.46
CA ILE A 185 57.28 -19.43 -50.33
C ILE A 185 58.77 -19.42 -50.66
N VAL A 186 59.63 -19.62 -49.66
CA VAL A 186 61.09 -19.71 -49.86
C VAL A 186 61.47 -20.90 -50.74
N GLU A 187 60.83 -22.07 -50.53
CA GLU A 187 61.03 -23.26 -51.37
C GLU A 187 60.65 -22.98 -52.83
N LYS A 188 59.50 -22.34 -53.07
CA LYS A 188 59.06 -21.90 -54.39
C LYS A 188 60.08 -20.96 -55.04
N GLU A 189 60.57 -19.96 -54.29
CA GLU A 189 61.58 -19.01 -54.79
C GLU A 189 62.90 -19.70 -55.16
N ASN A 190 63.32 -20.70 -54.39
CA ASN A 190 64.51 -21.50 -54.69
C ASN A 190 64.34 -22.27 -56.01
N ILE A 191 63.21 -22.96 -56.20
CA ILE A 191 62.88 -23.68 -57.45
C ILE A 191 62.82 -22.71 -58.64
N GLN A 192 62.21 -21.54 -58.47
CA GLN A 192 62.17 -20.51 -59.52
C GLN A 192 63.57 -20.01 -59.91
N ARG A 193 64.47 -19.82 -58.93
CA ARG A 193 65.86 -19.48 -59.20
C ARG A 193 66.60 -20.59 -59.94
N GLU A 194 66.34 -21.86 -59.60
CA GLU A 194 66.91 -23.01 -60.28
C GLU A 194 66.43 -23.09 -61.74
N ILE A 195 65.11 -22.99 -61.98
CA ILE A 195 64.53 -22.93 -63.35
C ILE A 195 65.18 -21.79 -64.16
N LYS A 196 65.33 -20.61 -63.58
CA LYS A 196 65.97 -19.45 -64.24
C LYS A 196 67.44 -19.73 -64.59
N SER A 197 68.17 -20.41 -63.71
CA SER A 197 69.57 -20.80 -63.93
C SER A 197 69.68 -21.83 -65.06
N VAL A 198 68.82 -22.85 -65.06
CA VAL A 198 68.78 -23.92 -66.08
C VAL A 198 68.37 -23.34 -67.44
N LYS A 199 67.37 -22.46 -67.51
CA LYS A 199 67.00 -21.72 -68.74
C LYS A 199 68.18 -20.92 -69.29
N LYS A 200 68.91 -20.18 -68.42
CA LYS A 200 70.11 -19.43 -68.82
C LYS A 200 71.27 -20.33 -69.28
N GLN A 201 71.38 -21.56 -68.79
CA GLN A 201 72.37 -22.53 -69.29
C GLN A 201 72.00 -23.06 -70.67
N LYS A 202 70.71 -23.32 -70.91
CA LYS A 202 70.18 -23.73 -72.23
C LYS A 202 70.44 -22.68 -73.31
N ASP A 203 70.38 -21.39 -72.97
CA ASP A 203 70.56 -20.27 -73.91
C ASP A 203 72.02 -20.03 -74.35
N LYS A 204 73.01 -20.79 -73.86
CA LYS A 204 74.41 -20.65 -74.29
C LYS A 204 74.63 -21.26 -75.68
N GLU A 205 75.29 -20.51 -76.57
CA GLU A 205 75.68 -20.99 -77.91
C GLU A 205 76.64 -22.20 -77.82
N HIS A 206 76.44 -23.19 -78.71
CA HIS A 206 77.15 -24.49 -78.82
C HIS A 206 76.67 -25.69 -77.94
N MET A 207 75.38 -25.82 -77.64
CA MET A 207 74.83 -27.05 -77.01
C MET A 207 74.29 -28.06 -78.04
N LEU A 208 74.63 -29.35 -77.87
CA LEU A 208 74.08 -30.47 -78.65
C LEU A 208 72.57 -30.64 -78.39
N ASP A 209 71.80 -31.09 -79.39
CA ASP A 209 70.34 -31.21 -79.27
C ASP A 209 69.90 -32.20 -78.17
N GLU A 210 70.62 -33.30 -77.95
CA GLU A 210 70.38 -34.22 -76.82
C GLU A 210 70.56 -33.54 -75.45
N GLN A 211 71.53 -32.62 -75.31
CA GLN A 211 71.75 -31.87 -74.06
C GLN A 211 70.65 -30.84 -73.82
N LYS A 212 70.11 -30.24 -74.90
CA LYS A 212 68.95 -29.36 -74.80
C LYS A 212 67.70 -30.13 -74.35
N GLN A 213 67.48 -31.33 -74.87
CA GLN A 213 66.33 -32.16 -74.51
C GLN A 213 66.38 -32.59 -73.04
N ALA A 214 67.56 -32.99 -72.54
CA ALA A 214 67.74 -33.32 -71.12
C ALA A 214 67.51 -32.11 -70.18
N LEU A 215 67.88 -30.89 -70.61
CA LEU A 215 67.60 -29.65 -69.87
C LEU A 215 66.10 -29.31 -69.89
N ASP A 216 65.41 -29.59 -71.00
CA ASP A 216 63.96 -29.41 -71.10
C ASP A 216 63.19 -30.36 -70.18
N ASP A 217 63.55 -31.65 -70.15
CA ASP A 217 62.98 -32.62 -69.21
C ASP A 217 63.20 -32.18 -67.74
N LYS A 218 64.37 -31.60 -67.44
CA LYS A 218 64.69 -31.07 -66.11
C LYS A 218 63.86 -29.83 -65.78
N ILE A 219 63.65 -28.91 -66.74
CA ILE A 219 62.78 -27.75 -66.58
C ILE A 219 61.35 -28.20 -66.32
N GLU A 220 60.82 -29.15 -67.11
CA GLU A 220 59.47 -29.69 -66.94
C GLU A 220 59.28 -30.34 -65.57
N SER A 221 60.27 -31.11 -65.11
CA SER A 221 60.28 -31.67 -63.75
C SER A 221 60.24 -30.59 -62.66
N LEU A 222 61.04 -29.53 -62.80
CA LEU A 222 61.05 -28.40 -61.85
C LEU A 222 59.74 -27.59 -61.90
N GLU A 223 59.14 -27.40 -63.08
CA GLU A 223 57.85 -26.71 -63.25
C GLU A 223 56.70 -27.53 -62.65
N SER A 224 56.75 -28.87 -62.74
CA SER A 224 55.84 -29.78 -62.05
C SER A 224 55.99 -29.70 -60.52
N GLN A 225 57.24 -29.67 -60.02
CA GLN A 225 57.51 -29.44 -58.60
C GLN A 225 56.98 -28.08 -58.12
N GLN A 226 57.22 -27.00 -58.88
CA GLN A 226 56.69 -25.68 -58.59
C GLN A 226 55.16 -25.70 -58.51
N THR A 227 54.49 -26.35 -59.46
CA THR A 227 53.02 -26.47 -59.47
C THR A 227 52.50 -27.22 -58.24
N SER A 228 53.22 -28.26 -57.78
CA SER A 228 52.90 -28.98 -56.54
C SER A 228 53.03 -28.08 -55.30
N ILE A 229 54.11 -27.30 -55.21
CA ILE A 229 54.30 -26.32 -54.13
C ILE A 229 53.23 -25.23 -54.17
N ASP A 230 52.86 -24.73 -55.35
CA ASP A 230 51.80 -23.74 -55.51
C ASP A 230 50.44 -24.27 -55.02
N LYS A 231 50.12 -25.54 -55.28
CA LYS A 231 48.93 -26.19 -54.71
C LYS A 231 48.99 -26.24 -53.18
N ARG A 232 50.14 -26.60 -52.60
CA ARG A 232 50.33 -26.63 -51.13
C ARG A 232 50.19 -25.24 -50.50
N ILE A 233 50.76 -24.21 -51.13
CA ILE A 233 50.63 -22.81 -50.70
C ILE A 233 49.15 -22.39 -50.71
N ASN A 234 48.45 -22.62 -51.82
CA ASN A 234 47.03 -22.27 -51.93
C ASN A 234 46.18 -23.02 -50.90
N GLN A 235 46.46 -24.30 -50.68
CA GLN A 235 45.75 -25.08 -49.67
C GLN A 235 45.99 -24.54 -48.24
N ARG A 236 47.24 -24.17 -47.90
CA ARG A 236 47.56 -23.54 -46.60
C ARG A 236 46.86 -22.19 -46.45
N LYS A 237 46.85 -21.35 -47.49
CA LYS A 237 46.14 -20.06 -47.48
C LYS A 237 44.64 -20.23 -47.23
N ILE A 238 43.99 -21.18 -47.89
CA ILE A 238 42.58 -21.50 -47.65
C ILE A 238 42.34 -21.95 -46.19
N THR A 239 43.23 -22.79 -45.64
CA THR A 239 43.14 -23.20 -44.23
C THR A 239 43.26 -22.00 -43.29
N LEU A 240 44.27 -21.14 -43.46
CA LEU A 240 44.47 -19.94 -42.66
C LEU A 240 43.27 -18.98 -42.76
N GLU A 241 42.72 -18.80 -43.96
CA GLU A 241 41.52 -17.98 -44.16
C GLU A 241 40.31 -18.55 -43.40
N SER A 242 40.15 -19.88 -43.39
CA SER A 242 39.10 -20.55 -42.63
C SER A 242 39.27 -20.40 -41.11
N GLU A 243 40.50 -20.46 -40.60
CA GLU A 243 40.83 -20.26 -39.19
C GLU A 243 40.58 -18.81 -38.77
N ARG A 244 40.96 -17.84 -39.62
CA ARG A 244 40.65 -16.42 -39.42
C ARG A 244 39.15 -16.17 -39.36
N LYS A 245 38.39 -16.76 -40.29
CA LYS A 245 36.93 -16.61 -40.30
C LYS A 245 36.31 -17.12 -39.00
N LYS A 246 36.77 -18.28 -38.50
CA LYS A 246 36.32 -18.82 -37.20
C LYS A 246 36.65 -17.87 -36.04
N LEU A 247 37.87 -17.32 -36.02
CA LEU A 247 38.28 -16.35 -35.00
C LEU A 247 37.45 -15.07 -35.04
N GLU A 248 37.15 -14.53 -36.22
CA GLU A 248 36.27 -13.36 -36.35
C GLU A 248 34.85 -13.66 -35.85
N THR A 249 34.27 -14.82 -36.17
CA THR A 249 32.95 -15.20 -35.63
C THR A 249 32.97 -15.31 -34.10
N ILE A 250 34.06 -15.84 -33.52
CA ILE A 250 34.22 -15.91 -32.06
C ILE A 250 34.32 -14.50 -31.47
N LYS A 251 35.10 -13.61 -32.11
CA LYS A 251 35.27 -12.21 -31.69
C LYS A 251 33.95 -11.45 -31.75
N GLU A 252 33.19 -11.57 -32.84
CA GLU A 252 31.86 -10.97 -32.98
C GLU A 252 30.92 -11.46 -31.87
N GLY A 253 30.87 -12.78 -31.62
CA GLY A 253 30.06 -13.33 -30.52
C GLY A 253 30.51 -12.86 -29.13
N LYS A 254 31.80 -12.60 -28.92
CA LYS A 254 32.32 -12.01 -27.67
C LYS A 254 31.98 -10.53 -27.55
N GLN A 255 31.99 -9.77 -28.64
CA GLN A 255 31.54 -8.37 -28.66
C GLN A 255 30.05 -8.25 -28.32
N GLU A 256 29.24 -9.16 -28.86
CA GLU A 256 27.82 -9.24 -28.51
C GLU A 256 27.64 -9.59 -27.03
N LYS A 257 28.31 -10.64 -26.53
CA LYS A 257 28.30 -10.99 -25.10
C LYS A 257 28.77 -9.86 -24.17
N LYS A 258 29.76 -9.06 -24.59
CA LYS A 258 30.19 -7.87 -23.86
C LYS A 258 29.05 -6.87 -23.74
N LYS A 259 28.40 -6.54 -24.86
CA LYS A 259 27.25 -5.63 -24.89
C LYS A 259 26.12 -6.15 -24.00
N ASP A 260 25.82 -7.44 -24.06
CA ASP A 260 24.78 -8.06 -23.25
C ASP A 260 25.13 -8.04 -21.76
N SER A 261 26.37 -8.35 -21.39
CA SER A 261 26.82 -8.34 -19.99
C SER A 261 26.73 -6.93 -19.39
N LEU A 262 27.15 -5.91 -20.14
CA LEU A 262 27.04 -4.51 -19.71
C LEU A 262 25.58 -4.09 -19.57
N ASN A 263 24.73 -4.45 -20.54
CA ASN A 263 23.30 -4.18 -20.49
C ASN A 263 22.64 -4.88 -19.29
N GLN A 264 22.94 -6.15 -19.05
CA GLN A 264 22.42 -6.89 -17.89
C GLN A 264 22.84 -6.23 -16.57
N TYR A 265 24.10 -5.79 -16.47
CA TYR A 265 24.57 -5.09 -15.27
C TYR A 265 23.80 -3.79 -15.02
N ILE A 266 23.58 -2.99 -16.06
CA ILE A 266 22.75 -1.76 -15.99
C ILE A 266 21.32 -2.11 -15.55
N GLN A 267 20.68 -3.09 -16.20
CA GLN A 267 19.29 -3.46 -15.92
C GLN A 267 19.13 -3.99 -14.49
N ASN A 268 20.02 -4.86 -14.03
CA ASN A 268 19.98 -5.40 -12.67
C ASN A 268 20.14 -4.29 -11.64
N THR A 269 21.03 -3.32 -11.89
CA THR A 269 21.21 -2.16 -11.01
C THR A 269 19.94 -1.31 -11.00
N ILE A 270 19.36 -0.99 -12.16
CA ILE A 270 18.10 -0.23 -12.26
C ILE A 270 16.96 -0.94 -11.52
N VAL A 271 16.83 -2.26 -11.66
CA VAL A 271 15.82 -3.06 -10.96
C VAL A 271 16.01 -2.94 -9.44
N SER A 272 17.24 -3.02 -8.94
CA SER A 272 17.52 -2.86 -7.51
C SER A 272 17.11 -1.46 -7.00
N VAL A 273 17.39 -0.41 -7.77
CA VAL A 273 17.01 0.97 -7.42
C VAL A 273 15.49 1.13 -7.49
N ASN A 274 14.81 0.55 -8.49
CA ASN A 274 13.35 0.58 -8.60
C ASN A 274 12.66 -0.12 -7.43
N HIS A 275 13.19 -1.25 -6.94
CA HIS A 275 12.67 -1.88 -5.73
C HIS A 275 12.76 -0.97 -4.50
N ARG A 276 13.87 -0.22 -4.35
CA ARG A 276 14.02 0.76 -3.28
C ARG A 276 13.04 1.92 -3.43
N ILE A 277 12.87 2.45 -4.64
CA ILE A 277 11.87 3.49 -4.94
C ILE A 277 10.48 2.99 -4.56
N GLN A 278 10.10 1.78 -4.96
CA GLN A 278 8.81 1.19 -4.64
C GLN A 278 8.59 1.02 -3.13
N SER A 279 9.62 0.60 -2.38
CA SER A 279 9.55 0.54 -0.91
C SER A 279 9.26 1.91 -0.29
N VAL A 280 9.99 2.94 -0.72
CA VAL A 280 9.80 4.32 -0.25
C VAL A 280 8.42 4.85 -0.65
N GLU A 281 7.93 4.54 -1.84
CA GLU A 281 6.57 4.91 -2.28
C GLU A 281 5.47 4.28 -1.43
N GLN A 282 5.63 3.00 -1.06
CA GLN A 282 4.72 2.32 -0.15
C GLN A 282 4.73 2.96 1.24
N GLU A 283 5.91 3.31 1.77
CA GLU A 283 6.03 4.03 3.04
C GLU A 283 5.37 5.42 2.99
N ILE A 284 5.58 6.17 1.91
CA ILE A 284 4.91 7.46 1.68
C ILE A 284 3.40 7.27 1.65
N PHE A 285 2.90 6.26 0.94
CA PHE A 285 1.47 5.98 0.85
C PHE A 285 0.86 5.71 2.23
N VAL A 286 1.47 4.81 3.01
CA VAL A 286 1.03 4.49 4.37
C VAL A 286 1.05 5.73 5.27
N LYS A 287 2.13 6.52 5.25
CA LYS A 287 2.22 7.74 6.06
C LYS A 287 1.24 8.84 5.64
N LYS A 288 0.94 8.97 4.35
CA LYS A 288 -0.11 9.88 3.87
C LYS A 288 -1.50 9.43 4.33
N GLN A 289 -1.79 8.13 4.29
CA GLN A 289 -3.05 7.59 4.80
C GLN A 289 -3.22 7.83 6.31
N GLU A 290 -2.17 7.60 7.10
CA GLU A 290 -2.16 7.91 8.53
C GLU A 290 -2.40 9.41 8.77
N LEU A 291 -1.75 10.29 8.00
CA LEU A 291 -1.92 11.74 8.09
C LEU A 291 -3.34 12.18 7.76
N ASP A 292 -3.98 11.60 6.76
CA ASP A 292 -5.38 11.88 6.44
C ASP A 292 -6.32 11.40 7.55
N GLY A 293 -6.02 10.27 8.19
CA GLY A 293 -6.69 9.84 9.42
C GLY A 293 -6.60 10.88 10.54
N LEU A 294 -5.40 11.43 10.79
CA LEU A 294 -5.20 12.49 11.78
C LEU A 294 -5.89 13.80 11.39
N ARG A 295 -6.00 14.13 10.09
CA ARG A 295 -6.75 15.30 9.61
C ARG A 295 -8.23 15.15 9.89
N ASN A 296 -8.80 13.97 9.66
CA ASN A 296 -10.20 13.69 9.97
C ASN A 296 -10.45 13.80 11.48
N GLN A 297 -9.55 13.27 12.32
CA GLN A 297 -9.62 13.47 13.77
C GLN A 297 -9.52 14.96 14.15
N SER A 298 -8.71 15.74 13.44
CA SER A 298 -8.60 17.18 13.70
C SER A 298 -9.86 17.94 13.31
N GLN A 299 -10.61 17.49 12.30
CA GLN A 299 -11.92 18.08 12.00
C GLN A 299 -12.94 17.81 13.11
N MET A 300 -12.79 16.69 13.84
CA MET A 300 -13.63 16.37 15.01
C MET A 300 -13.31 17.25 16.24
N THR A 301 -12.25 18.05 16.22
CA THR A 301 -11.98 19.04 17.28
C THR A 301 -12.95 20.22 17.22
N VAL A 302 -13.59 20.45 16.08
CA VAL A 302 -14.57 21.51 15.89
C VAL A 302 -15.97 20.93 16.07
N VAL A 303 -16.60 21.26 17.18
CA VAL A 303 -17.95 20.84 17.51
C VAL A 303 -18.94 21.78 16.82
N LYS A 304 -19.77 21.23 15.94
CA LYS A 304 -20.76 21.98 15.15
C LYS A 304 -22.19 21.58 15.48
N ALA A 305 -23.13 22.50 15.27
CA ALA A 305 -24.56 22.25 15.43
C ALA A 305 -25.09 21.24 14.39
N GLN A 306 -25.76 20.18 14.84
CA GLN A 306 -26.34 19.15 13.98
C GLN A 306 -27.71 19.55 13.39
N LYS A 307 -28.42 20.43 14.10
CA LYS A 307 -29.75 20.94 13.75
C LYS A 307 -29.85 22.41 14.15
N GLU A 308 -30.84 23.10 13.61
CA GLU A 308 -31.22 24.42 14.12
C GLU A 308 -31.97 24.32 15.45
N GLY A 309 -31.76 25.28 16.34
CA GLY A 309 -32.39 25.27 17.66
C GLY A 309 -31.68 26.15 18.67
N ILE A 310 -32.08 26.00 19.93
CA ILE A 310 -31.51 26.72 21.06
C ILE A 310 -30.45 25.84 21.72
N VAL A 311 -29.28 26.42 21.99
CA VAL A 311 -28.14 25.76 22.62
C VAL A 311 -28.34 25.66 24.13
N GLN A 312 -28.16 24.47 24.69
CA GLN A 312 -28.08 24.24 26.13
C GLN A 312 -26.80 23.46 26.46
N PHE A 313 -25.90 24.05 27.23
CA PHE A 313 -24.69 23.35 27.71
C PHE A 313 -25.02 22.39 28.86
N SER A 314 -24.39 21.21 28.86
CA SER A 314 -24.54 20.20 29.93
C SER A 314 -23.81 20.58 31.23
N SER A 315 -22.82 21.49 31.14
CA SER A 315 -22.03 21.99 32.27
C SER A 315 -21.49 23.38 31.94
N ILE A 316 -21.06 24.14 32.94
CA ILE A 316 -20.36 25.41 32.72
C ILE A 316 -18.98 25.06 32.17
N LEU A 317 -18.72 25.43 30.92
CA LEU A 317 -17.44 25.19 30.23
C LEU A 317 -16.68 26.50 30.11
N GLN A 318 -15.37 26.47 30.33
CA GLN A 318 -14.47 27.60 30.14
C GLN A 318 -13.31 27.25 29.19
N PRO A 319 -12.77 28.24 28.44
CA PRO A 319 -11.52 28.05 27.73
C PRO A 319 -10.41 27.59 28.69
N GLY A 320 -9.70 26.52 28.32
CA GLY A 320 -8.69 25.86 29.16
C GLY A 320 -9.16 24.57 29.83
N ASP A 321 -10.47 24.27 29.83
CA ASP A 321 -10.97 23.02 30.41
C ASP A 321 -10.61 21.80 29.56
N LEU A 322 -10.24 20.71 30.23
CA LEU A 322 -9.97 19.42 29.59
C LEU A 322 -11.27 18.64 29.40
N ILE A 323 -11.53 18.24 28.16
CA ILE A 323 -12.69 17.45 27.78
C ILE A 323 -12.25 16.05 27.36
N ASN A 324 -12.94 15.05 27.91
CA ASN A 324 -12.68 13.64 27.60
C ASN A 324 -13.60 13.14 26.48
N ALA A 325 -13.12 12.18 25.68
CA ALA A 325 -13.93 11.54 24.65
C ALA A 325 -15.19 10.90 25.25
N GLY A 326 -16.34 11.09 24.60
CA GLY A 326 -17.64 10.61 25.05
C GLY A 326 -18.38 11.55 26.01
N GLN A 327 -17.76 12.61 26.50
CA GLN A 327 -18.41 13.60 27.36
C GLN A 327 -19.48 14.39 26.60
N GLU A 328 -20.66 14.55 27.22
CA GLU A 328 -21.73 15.39 26.70
C GLU A 328 -21.36 16.86 26.89
N LEU A 329 -21.43 17.64 25.81
CA LEU A 329 -21.05 19.06 25.84
C LEU A 329 -22.26 19.97 25.73
N VAL A 330 -23.04 19.75 24.66
CA VAL A 330 -24.12 20.62 24.26
C VAL A 330 -25.31 19.79 23.81
N SER A 331 -26.50 20.21 24.20
CA SER A 331 -27.76 19.73 23.69
C SER A 331 -28.43 20.84 22.90
N ILE A 332 -28.90 20.53 21.69
CA ILE A 332 -29.66 21.45 20.85
C ILE A 332 -31.13 21.07 20.97
N ILE A 333 -31.92 22.02 21.48
CA ILE A 333 -33.37 21.89 21.55
C ILE A 333 -33.94 22.55 20.29
N PRO A 334 -34.52 21.79 19.35
CA PRO A 334 -35.16 22.40 18.20
C PRO A 334 -36.29 23.31 18.70
N LYS A 335 -36.40 24.51 18.11
CA LYS A 335 -37.62 25.30 18.29
C LYS A 335 -38.75 24.45 17.73
N GLU A 336 -39.73 24.11 18.57
CA GLU A 336 -40.94 23.47 18.07
C GLU A 336 -41.45 24.33 16.93
N ASN A 337 -41.46 23.79 15.71
CA ASN A 337 -42.37 24.31 14.70
C ASN A 337 -43.74 24.16 15.35
N GLU A 338 -44.40 25.29 15.61
CA GLU A 338 -45.83 25.32 15.89
C GLU A 338 -46.49 24.28 14.99
N LYS A 339 -47.01 23.22 15.61
CA LYS A 339 -47.74 22.20 14.87
C LYS A 339 -48.88 22.93 14.16
N LYS A 340 -48.87 22.83 12.82
CA LYS A 340 -50.04 23.09 11.98
C LYS A 340 -51.24 22.28 12.47
#